data_AF-A2C3L6-F1
#
_entry.id   AF-A2C3L6-F1
#
_cell.length_a   1.000
_cell.length_b   1.000
_cell.length_c   1.000
_cell.angle_alpha   90.00
_cell.angle_beta   90.00
_cell.angle_gamma   90.00
#
_symmetry.space_group_name_H-M   'P 1'
#
loop_
_entity.id
_entity.type
_entity.pdbx_description
1 polymer ?
#
loop_
_entity_poly.entity_id
_entity_poly.type
_entity_poly.pdbx_seq_one_letter_code
_entity_poly.pdbx_strand_id
1 'polypeptide(L)' 'MALKRNLYRLTRLDGSPHHVLDAPYETIEAALKAAKMWCTGQGLSCTINDRGIGVQVLAGNGTWRTVCYPANCLQPSLA' A
#
# COMPACT_ATOMS: atom_id res chain seq x y z
N MET A 1 -18.50 -15.46 15.13
CA MET A 1 -18.09 -14.17 14.55
C MET A 1 -17.48 -14.44 13.18
N ALA A 2 -18.16 -14.05 12.10
CA ALA A 2 -17.59 -14.17 10.76
C ALA A 2 -16.35 -13.26 10.70
N LEU A 3 -15.17 -13.86 10.57
CA LEU A 3 -13.95 -13.15 10.20
C LEU A 3 -14.25 -12.49 8.85
N LYS A 4 -14.68 -11.23 8.87
CA LYS A 4 -14.76 -10.43 7.65
C LYS A 4 -13.36 -10.45 7.08
N ARG A 5 -13.19 -11.11 5.93
CA ARG A 5 -11.94 -11.07 5.15
C ARG A 5 -11.74 -9.60 4.78
N ASN A 6 -10.92 -8.92 5.56
CA ASN A 6 -10.54 -7.55 5.27
C ASN A 6 -9.64 -7.62 4.05
N LEU A 7 -10.17 -7.20 2.90
CA LEU A 7 -9.37 -7.06 1.68
C LEU A 7 -8.60 -5.75 1.78
N TYR A 8 -7.30 -5.82 1.59
CA TYR A 8 -6.40 -4.69 1.55
C TYR A 8 -5.94 -4.47 0.11
N ARG A 9 -5.69 -3.22 -0.27
CA ARG A 9 -5.07 -2.87 -1.54
C ARG A 9 -4.03 -1.78 -1.33
N LEU A 10 -3.09 -1.69 -2.27
CA LEU A 10 -2.07 -0.65 -2.26
C LEU A 10 -2.42 0.40 -3.31
N THR A 11 -2.47 1.64 -2.87
CA THR A 11 -2.72 2.82 -3.69
C THR A 11 -1.50 3.72 -3.69
N ARG A 12 -1.43 4.70 -4.58
CA ARG A 12 -0.51 5.82 -4.44
C ARG A 12 -0.98 6.75 -3.31
N LEU A 13 -0.13 7.71 -2.93
CA LEU A 13 -0.42 8.78 -1.97
C LEU A 13 -1.64 9.62 -2.37
N ASP A 14 -1.87 9.78 -3.67
CA ASP A 14 -3.02 10.51 -4.21
C ASP A 14 -4.34 9.71 -4.09
N GLY A 15 -4.27 8.43 -3.72
CA GLY A 15 -5.44 7.56 -3.59
C GLY A 15 -5.79 6.79 -4.88
N SER A 16 -5.12 7.08 -6.01
CA SER A 16 -5.21 6.26 -7.22
C SER A 16 -4.64 4.85 -7.01
N PRO A 17 -5.18 3.83 -7.69
CA PRO A 17 -4.64 2.47 -7.64
C PRO A 17 -3.17 2.44 -8.05
N HIS A 18 -2.35 1.66 -7.34
CA HIS A 18 -0.93 1.59 -7.63
C HIS A 18 -0.66 0.71 -8.86
N HIS A 19 -0.12 1.28 -9.94
CA HIS A 19 0.08 0.60 -11.22
C HIS A 19 0.69 -0.83 -11.18
N VAL A 20 1.55 -1.14 -10.20
CA VAL A 20 2.17 -2.47 -10.06
C VAL A 20 1.71 -3.24 -8.80
N LEU A 21 1.15 -2.55 -7.81
CA LEU A 21 0.83 -3.13 -6.50
C LEU A 21 -0.67 -3.14 -6.21
N ASP A 22 -1.49 -2.80 -7.21
CA ASP A 22 -2.96 -2.89 -7.15
C ASP A 22 -3.38 -4.37 -7.19
N ALA A 23 -3.10 -5.06 -6.09
CA ALA A 23 -3.47 -6.44 -5.85
C ALA A 23 -4.32 -6.54 -4.58
N PRO A 24 -5.27 -7.48 -4.53
CA PRO A 24 -6.02 -7.77 -3.31
C PRO A 24 -5.14 -8.57 -2.33
N TYR A 25 -4.91 -8.01 -1.15
CA TYR A 25 -4.20 -8.63 -0.05
C TYR A 25 -5.20 -9.03 1.05
N GLU A 26 -5.05 -10.22 1.62
CA GLU A 26 -5.93 -10.68 2.71
C GLU A 26 -5.50 -10.16 4.09
N THR A 27 -4.28 -9.64 4.19
CA THR A 27 -3.72 -9.09 5.44
C THR A 27 -2.97 -7.78 5.18
N ILE A 28 -2.96 -6.91 6.19
CA ILE A 28 -2.19 -5.66 6.17
C ILE A 28 -0.69 -5.95 6.06
N GLU A 29 -0.19 -7.03 6.66
CA GLU A 29 1.21 -7.41 6.62
C GLU A 29 1.66 -7.79 5.21
N ALA A 30 0.83 -8.51 4.45
CA ALA A 30 1.12 -8.85 3.06
C ALA A 30 1.20 -7.58 2.19
N ALA A 31 0.27 -6.65 2.40
CA ALA A 31 0.28 -5.34 1.74
C ALA A 31 1.54 -4.53 2.11
N LEU A 32 1.89 -4.44 3.39
CA LEU A 32 3.09 -3.73 3.85
C LEU A 32 4.38 -4.37 3.33
N LYS A 33 4.46 -5.71 3.29
CA LYS A 33 5.61 -6.44 2.76
C LYS A 33 5.80 -6.17 1.27
N ALA A 34 4.72 -6.18 0.50
CA ALA A 34 4.76 -5.86 -0.93
C ALA A 34 5.18 -4.39 -1.15
N ALA A 35 4.63 -3.44 -0.38
CA ALA A 35 5.03 -2.04 -0.43
C ALA A 35 6.52 -1.85 -0.10
N LYS A 36 7.02 -2.54 0.93
CA LYS A 36 8.44 -2.52 1.30
C LYS A 36 9.31 -3.09 0.19
N MET A 37 8.98 -4.26 -0.34
CA MET A 37 9.72 -4.91 -1.43
C MET A 37 9.77 -4.02 -2.68
N TRP A 38 8.66 -3.36 -3.01
CA TRP A 38 8.62 -2.38 -4.08
C TRP A 38 9.55 -1.21 -3.83
N CYS A 39 9.47 -0.59 -2.64
CA CYS A 39 10.31 0.55 -2.34
C CYS A 39 11.80 0.19 -2.26
N THR A 40 12.17 -1.02 -1.83
CA THR A 40 13.57 -1.48 -1.82
C THR A 40 14.08 -1.89 -3.21
N GLY A 41 13.17 -2.23 -4.13
CA GLY A 41 13.48 -2.63 -5.51
C GLY A 41 13.21 -1.51 -6.50
N GLN A 42 12.19 -1.70 -7.34
CA GLN A 42 11.86 -0.84 -8.48
C GLN A 42 11.44 0.59 -8.05
N GLY A 43 10.83 0.72 -6.87
CA GLY A 43 10.44 1.99 -6.29
C GLY A 43 11.62 2.93 -6.02
N LEU A 44 12.86 2.43 -5.86
CA LEU A 44 14.04 3.28 -5.73
C LEU A 44 14.26 4.18 -6.95
N SER A 45 13.89 3.74 -8.15
CA SER A 45 14.04 4.56 -9.36
C SER A 45 12.84 5.47 -9.63
N CYS A 46 11.75 5.32 -8.87
CA CYS A 46 10.50 6.05 -9.06
C CYS A 46 10.49 7.39 -8.29
N THR A 47 9.68 8.33 -8.77
CA THR A 47 9.46 9.62 -8.09
C THR A 47 8.75 9.43 -6.75
N ILE A 48 8.82 10.42 -5.86
CA ILE A 48 8.21 10.33 -4.52
C ILE A 48 6.69 10.09 -4.56
N ASN A 49 6.01 10.51 -5.64
CA ASN A 49 4.59 10.26 -5.87
C ASN A 49 4.29 8.79 -6.20
N ASP A 50 5.20 8.12 -6.88
CA ASP A 50 5.13 6.69 -7.17
C ASP A 50 5.66 5.83 -6.02
N ARG A 51 6.61 6.35 -5.24
CA ARG A 51 7.07 5.70 -4.01
C ARG A 51 6.07 5.80 -2.89
N GLY A 52 5.30 6.89 -2.83
CA GLY A 52 4.30 7.09 -1.80
C GLY A 52 3.18 6.08 -1.93
N ILE A 53 3.21 5.05 -1.09
CA ILE A 53 2.20 4.00 -1.06
C ILE A 53 1.20 4.28 0.06
N GLY A 54 -0.09 4.13 -0.21
CA GLY A 54 -1.15 4.08 0.77
C GLY A 54 -1.71 2.68 0.87
N VAL A 55 -2.00 2.21 2.08
CA VAL A 55 -2.69 0.95 2.32
C VAL A 55 -4.15 1.25 2.59
N GLN A 56 -5.05 0.72 1.77
CA GLN A 56 -6.49 0.83 1.97
C GLN A 56 -7.09 -0.52 2.34
N VAL A 57 -8.11 -0.51 3.19
CA VAL A 57 -8.92 -1.69 3.53
C VAL A 57 -10.33 -1.51 3.01
N LEU A 58 -10.90 -2.58 2.45
CA LEU A 58 -12.30 -2.67 2.12
C LEU A 58 -13.08 -2.85 3.42
N ALA A 59 -13.70 -1.76 3.88
CA ALA A 59 -14.59 -1.81 5.01
C ALA A 59 -15.83 -2.65 4.64
N GLY A 60 -16.43 -3.31 5.64
CA GLY A 60 -17.58 -4.19 5.42
C GLY A 60 -18.86 -3.50 4.94
N ASN A 61 -18.82 -2.19 4.67
CA ASN A 61 -19.85 -1.41 3.99
C ASN A 61 -19.55 -1.21 2.49
N GLY A 62 -18.50 -1.83 1.95
CA GLY A 62 -18.08 -1.73 0.55
C GLY A 62 -17.21 -0.51 0.22
N THR A 63 -16.83 0.31 1.21
CA THR A 63 -15.95 1.46 0.97
C THR A 63 -14.49 1.15 1.28
N TRP A 64 -13.59 1.71 0.47
CA TRP A 64 -12.15 1.67 0.73
C TRP A 64 -11.78 2.76 1.72
N ARG A 65 -11.08 2.39 2.79
CA ARG A 65 -10.58 3.33 3.80
C ARG A 65 -9.08 3.22 3.90
N THR A 66 -8.37 4.34 3.81
CA THR A 66 -6.93 4.34 4.05
C THR A 66 -6.65 4.04 5.52
N VAL A 67 -5.86 3.00 5.76
CA VAL A 67 -5.52 2.50 7.09
C VAL A 67 -4.16 3.02 7.53
N CYS A 68 -3.20 3.07 6.60
CA CYS A 68 -1.83 3.44 6.89
C CYS A 68 -1.10 3.90 5.63
N TYR A 69 -0.08 4.73 5.80
CA TYR A 69 0.92 5.03 4.79
C TYR A 69 2.26 4.45 5.27
N PRO A 70 2.88 3.49 4.56
CA PRO A 70 4.17 2.96 4.97
C PRO A 70 5.23 4.04 4.76
N ALA A 71 5.66 4.68 5.85
CA ALA A 71 6.70 5.70 5.82
C ALA A 71 8.04 5.17 5.29
N ASN A 72 8.26 3.85 5.32
CA ASN A 72 9.40 3.18 4.67
C ASN A 72 9.53 3.55 3.19
N CYS A 73 8.43 3.89 2.53
CA CYS A 73 8.45 4.29 1.13
C CYS A 73 8.68 5.80 0.91
N LEU A 74 8.55 6.59 1.97
CA LEU A 74 8.66 8.05 1.94
C LEU A 74 10.02 8.55 2.43
N GLN A 75 10.81 7.71 3.10
CA GLN A 75 12.15 8.10 3.51
C GLN A 75 13.05 8.16 2.26
N PRO A 76 13.60 9.34 1.90
CA PRO A 76 14.79 9.34 1.08
C PRO A 76 15.84 8.54 1.86
N SER A 77 16.54 7.65 1.18
CA SER A 77 17.76 7.05 1.73
C SER A 77 18.65 8.22 2.13
N LEU A 78 18.64 8.61 3.41
CA LEU A 78 19.63 9.49 3.98
C LEU A 78 20.88 8.62 4.09
N ALA A 79 21.63 8.57 2.99
CA ALA A 79 23.02 8.15 2.99
C ALA A 79 23.87 9.33 3.47
#